data_AF-A0A975W699-F1
#
_entry.id   AF-A0A975W699-F1
#
_cell.length_a   1.000
_cell.length_b   1.000
_cell.length_c   1.000
_cell.angle_alpha   90.00
_cell.angle_beta   90.00
_cell.angle_gamma   90.00
#
_symmetry.space_group_name_H-M   'P 1'
#
loop_
_entity.id
_entity.type
_entity.pdbx_description
1 polymer ?
#
loop_
_entity_poly.entity_id
_entity_poly.type
_entity_poly.pdbx_seq_one_letter_code
_entity_poly.pdbx_strand_id
1 'polypeptide(L)'
;MQNGFVESFNGRMRDELLNETMFRNLAHARVVIAAWVEDYNTERPHSALDYQTPVDYARTLTTAIARPAARDDSSARRAIAQPAPTGVNTNWAPVAAG
;
A
#
# COMPACT_ATOMS: atom_id res chain seq x y z
N MET A 1 7.22 0.23 3.11
CA MET A 1 6.82 -1.16 2.79
C MET A 1 6.61 -1.34 1.28
N GLN A 2 7.45 -0.76 0.41
CA GLN A 2 7.28 -0.87 -1.05
C GLN A 2 8.21 -1.92 -1.67
N ASN A 3 9.40 -2.13 -1.07
CA ASN A 3 10.41 -3.07 -1.58
C ASN A 3 10.06 -4.55 -1.38
N GLY A 4 9.20 -4.92 -0.42
CA GLY A 4 8.92 -6.33 -0.10
C GLY A 4 8.22 -7.11 -1.23
N PHE A 5 7.38 -6.45 -2.02
CA PHE A 5 6.71 -7.08 -3.17
C PHE A 5 7.69 -7.36 -4.31
N VAL A 6 8.53 -6.38 -4.63
CA VAL A 6 9.55 -6.51 -5.68
C VAL A 6 10.60 -7.55 -5.28
N GLU A 7 10.98 -7.59 -4.00
CA GLU A 7 11.92 -8.57 -3.48
C GLU A 7 11.35 -10.00 -3.54
N SER A 8 10.09 -10.19 -3.14
CA SER A 8 9.41 -11.49 -3.21
C SER A 8 9.26 -11.99 -4.65
N PHE A 9 8.89 -11.09 -5.57
CA PHE A 9 8.81 -11.41 -7.00
C PHE A 9 10.19 -11.82 -7.55
N ASN A 10 11.23 -11.02 -7.29
CA ASN A 10 12.57 -11.30 -7.80
C ASN A 10 13.19 -12.57 -7.20
N GLY A 11 12.85 -12.90 -5.95
CA GLY A 11 13.20 -14.19 -5.34
C GLY A 11 12.55 -15.35 -6.07
N ARG A 12 11.21 -15.36 -6.14
CA ARG A 12 10.42 -16.36 -6.85
C ARG A 12 10.87 -16.57 -8.30
N MET A 13 11.08 -15.50 -9.05
CA MET A 13 11.51 -15.59 -10.45
C MET A 13 12.88 -16.28 -10.57
N ARG A 14 13.78 -16.05 -9.63
CA ARG A 14 15.09 -16.68 -9.63
C ARG A 14 14.98 -18.17 -9.31
N ASP A 15 14.32 -18.50 -8.21
CA ASP A 15 14.25 -19.86 -7.69
C ASP A 15 13.36 -20.77 -8.53
N GLU A 16 12.27 -20.27 -9.12
CA GLU A 16 11.30 -21.11 -9.82
C GLU A 16 11.46 -21.12 -11.34
N LEU A 17 12.10 -20.10 -11.93
CA LEU A 17 12.22 -19.97 -13.38
C LEU A 17 13.68 -19.98 -13.84
N LEU A 18 14.47 -19.01 -13.37
CA LEU A 18 15.80 -18.77 -13.95
C LEU A 18 16.80 -19.87 -13.58
N ASN A 19 16.72 -20.40 -12.35
CA ASN A 19 17.60 -21.49 -11.91
C ASN A 19 17.17 -22.85 -12.47
N GLU A 20 15.87 -23.04 -12.73
CA GLU A 20 15.31 -24.32 -13.17
C GLU A 20 15.28 -24.49 -14.70
N THR A 21 15.44 -23.39 -15.46
CA THR A 21 15.27 -23.42 -16.92
C THR A 21 16.56 -23.10 -17.67
N MET A 22 17.03 -24.04 -18.48
CA MET A 22 18.08 -23.76 -19.47
C MET A 22 17.49 -23.15 -20.74
N PHE A 23 17.87 -21.90 -21.04
CA PHE A 23 17.37 -21.19 -22.22
C PHE A 23 18.19 -21.53 -23.47
N ARG A 24 17.51 -22.01 -24.53
CA ARG A 24 18.15 -22.34 -25.81
C ARG A 24 18.61 -21.12 -26.62
N ASN A 25 17.85 -20.03 -26.53
CA ASN A 25 18.11 -18.74 -27.19
C ASN A 25 17.21 -17.66 -26.61
N LEU A 26 17.41 -16.40 -27.03
CA LEU A 26 16.61 -15.26 -26.56
C LEU A 26 15.12 -15.37 -26.89
N ALA A 27 14.76 -15.92 -28.07
CA ALA A 27 13.35 -16.08 -28.43
C ALA A 27 12.64 -17.05 -27.48
N HIS A 28 13.29 -18.17 -27.16
CA HIS A 28 12.79 -19.13 -26.16
C HIS A 28 12.67 -18.48 -24.78
N ALA A 29 13.68 -17.73 -24.33
CA ALA A 29 13.64 -17.03 -23.06
C ALA A 29 12.45 -16.06 -22.96
N ARG A 30 12.19 -15.27 -24.02
CA ARG A 30 11.05 -14.34 -24.04
C ARG A 30 9.71 -15.06 -23.88
N VAL A 31 9.52 -16.18 -24.56
CA VAL A 31 8.28 -16.97 -24.48
C VAL A 31 8.11 -17.56 -23.08
N VAL A 32 9.15 -18.19 -22.54
CA VAL A 32 9.09 -18.82 -21.22
C VAL A 32 8.87 -17.79 -20.11
N ILE A 33 9.57 -16.65 -20.15
CA ILE A 33 9.39 -15.58 -19.17
C ILE A 33 7.97 -15.00 -19.26
N ALA A 34 7.44 -14.78 -20.47
CA ALA A 34 6.08 -14.28 -20.63
C ALA A 34 5.04 -15.23 -20.02
N ALA A 35 5.17 -16.53 -20.30
CA ALA A 35 4.28 -17.54 -19.74
C ALA A 35 4.37 -17.60 -18.20
N TRP A 36 5.57 -17.52 -17.64
CA TRP A 36 5.75 -17.52 -16.18
C TRP A 36 5.17 -16.26 -15.52
N VAL A 37 5.34 -15.09 -16.14
CA VAL A 37 4.74 -13.83 -15.64
C VAL A 37 3.22 -13.86 -15.70
N GLU A 38 2.63 -14.47 -16.74
CA GLU A 38 1.19 -14.69 -16.81
C GLU A 38 0.72 -15.57 -15.65
N ASP A 39 1.30 -16.76 -15.48
CA ASP A 39 0.99 -17.71 -14.39
C ASP A 39 1.13 -17.07 -13.00
N TYR A 40 2.22 -16.35 -12.74
CA TYR A 40 2.44 -15.66 -11.46
C TYR A 40 1.33 -14.64 -11.15
N ASN A 41 0.83 -13.95 -12.17
CA ASN A 41 -0.14 -12.86 -12.03
C ASN A 41 -1.60 -13.34 -12.01
N THR A 42 -1.92 -14.48 -12.64
CA THR A 42 -3.31 -14.93 -12.79
C THR A 42 -3.66 -16.18 -12.00
N GLU A 43 -2.71 -17.09 -11.77
CA GLU A 43 -3.03 -18.42 -11.21
C GLU A 43 -2.59 -18.56 -9.75
N ARG A 44 -1.56 -17.82 -9.32
CA ARG A 44 -0.93 -18.05 -8.02
C ARG A 44 -1.50 -17.17 -6.91
N PRO A 45 -2.08 -17.76 -5.85
CA PRO A 45 -2.47 -17.00 -4.66
C PRO A 45 -1.25 -16.65 -3.81
N HIS A 46 -1.16 -15.39 -3.36
CA HIS A 46 -0.03 -14.90 -2.55
C HIS A 46 -0.51 -14.59 -1.14
N SER A 47 0.14 -15.15 -0.12
CA SER A 47 -0.24 -14.91 1.30
C SER A 47 -0.16 -13.43 1.70
N ALA A 48 0.76 -12.66 1.10
CA ALA A 48 0.85 -11.22 1.28
C ALA A 48 -0.34 -10.44 0.69
N LEU A 49 -1.12 -11.07 -0.20
CA LEU A 49 -2.31 -10.53 -0.84
C LEU A 49 -3.58 -11.23 -0.35
N ASP A 50 -3.59 -11.72 0.90
CA ASP A 50 -4.72 -12.46 1.46
C ASP A 50 -5.11 -13.70 0.62
N TYR A 51 -4.10 -14.37 0.05
CA TYR A 51 -4.27 -15.49 -0.87
C TYR A 51 -5.02 -15.16 -2.16
N GLN A 52 -5.03 -13.89 -2.57
CA GLN A 52 -5.49 -13.49 -3.90
C GLN A 52 -4.36 -13.53 -4.92
N THR A 53 -4.73 -13.62 -6.19
CA THR A 53 -3.81 -13.42 -7.31
C THR A 53 -3.47 -11.93 -7.44
N PRO A 54 -2.31 -11.55 -8.00
CA PRO A 54 -1.96 -10.14 -8.18
C PRO A 54 -3.00 -9.40 -9.03
N VAL A 55 -3.56 -10.07 -10.05
CA VAL A 55 -4.62 -9.50 -10.90
C VAL A 55 -5.91 -9.24 -10.11
N ASP A 56 -6.35 -10.18 -9.28
CA ASP A 56 -7.57 -9.98 -8.48
C ASP A 56 -7.38 -8.89 -7.43
N TYR A 57 -6.22 -8.87 -6.77
CA TYR A 57 -5.88 -7.78 -5.86
C TYR A 57 -5.88 -6.42 -6.57
N ALA A 58 -5.34 -6.31 -7.78
CA ALA A 58 -5.38 -5.08 -8.56
C ALA A 58 -6.81 -4.66 -8.95
N ARG A 59 -7.70 -5.61 -9.24
CA ARG A 59 -9.12 -5.36 -9.53
C ARG A 59 -9.87 -4.81 -8.31
N THR A 60 -9.63 -5.38 -7.12
CA THR A 60 -10.25 -4.87 -5.88
C THR A 60 -9.79 -3.46 -5.57
N LEU A 61 -8.49 -3.18 -5.71
CA LEU A 61 -7.92 -1.85 -5.53
C LEU A 61 -8.51 -0.84 -6.53
N THR A 62 -8.59 -1.21 -7.82
CA THR A 62 -9.19 -0.35 -8.85
C THR A 62 -10.65 -0.01 -8.52
N THR A 63 -11.42 -1.00 -8.06
CA THR A 63 -12.82 -0.81 -7.64
C THR A 63 -12.93 0.10 -6.42
N ALA A 64 -12.03 -0.05 -5.44
CA ALA A 64 -11.99 0.79 -4.25
C ALA A 64 -11.66 2.26 -4.59
N ILE A 65 -10.74 2.49 -5.53
CA ILE A 65 -10.38 3.83 -6.01
C ILE A 65 -11.50 4.43 -6.86
N ALA A 66 -12.17 3.63 -7.69
CA ALA A 66 -13.24 4.08 -8.57
C ALA A 66 -14.57 4.33 -7.85
N ARG A 67 -14.77 3.80 -6.63
CA ARG A 67 -15.93 4.14 -5.81
C ARG A 67 -15.76 5.59 -5.34
N PRO A 68 -16.58 6.57 -5.81
CA PRO A 68 -16.60 7.87 -5.17
C PRO A 68 -16.95 7.58 -3.71
N ALA A 69 -16.11 8.04 -2.78
CA ALA A 69 -16.40 7.99 -1.36
C ALA A 69 -17.85 8.47 -1.23
N ALA A 70 -18.78 7.54 -0.94
CA ALA A 70 -20.16 7.88 -0.74
C ALA A 70 -20.12 8.98 0.31
N ARG A 71 -20.57 10.18 -0.09
CA ARG A 71 -20.46 11.42 0.67
C ARG A 71 -20.59 11.10 2.14
N ASP A 72 -19.47 11.12 2.86
CA ASP A 72 -19.51 11.24 4.30
C ASP A 72 -19.95 12.68 4.55
N ASP A 73 -21.26 12.89 4.45
CA ASP A 73 -21.96 14.08 4.93
C ASP A 73 -21.93 14.05 6.47
N SER A 74 -20.73 13.89 7.03
CA SER A 74 -20.45 14.08 8.45
C SER A 74 -18.96 14.33 8.67
N SER A 75 -18.36 15.18 7.85
CA SER A 75 -17.28 16.06 8.32
C SER A 75 -17.88 17.14 9.24
N ALA A 76 -18.59 16.72 10.29
CA ALA A 76 -18.87 17.60 11.41
C ALA A 76 -17.51 17.98 11.98
N ARG A 77 -17.07 19.20 11.65
CA ARG A 77 -15.90 19.86 12.20
C ARG A 77 -15.91 19.61 13.72
N ARG A 78 -15.02 18.74 14.21
CA ARG A 78 -14.72 18.69 15.64
C ARG A 78 -14.22 20.08 16.01
N ALA A 79 -15.06 20.89 16.65
CA ALA A 79 -14.65 22.17 17.20
C ALA A 79 -13.57 21.87 18.26
N ILE A 80 -12.32 22.28 18.00
CA ILE A 80 -11.14 21.96 18.83
C ILE A 80 -11.05 22.89 20.06
N ALA A 81 -12.09 23.66 20.38
CA ALA A 81 -12.06 24.56 21.52
C ALA A 81 -13.31 24.39 22.38
N GLN A 82 -13.13 23.80 23.57
CA GLN A 82 -14.03 24.06 24.68
C GLN A 82 -13.72 25.47 25.19
N PRO A 83 -14.72 26.34 25.42
CA PRO A 83 -14.46 27.64 26.04
C PRO A 83 -13.88 27.43 27.45
N ALA A 84 -12.88 28.25 27.80
CA ALA A 84 -12.19 28.18 29.08
C ALA A 84 -13.18 28.31 30.26
N PRO A 85 -12.99 27.54 31.36
CA PRO A 85 -13.80 27.73 32.55
C PRO A 85 -13.60 29.14 33.08
N THR A 86 -14.71 29.82 33.34
CA THR A 86 -14.75 31.17 33.93
C THR A 86 -14.05 31.15 35.29
N GLY A 87 -12.92 31.86 35.40
CA GLY A 87 -12.28 32.13 36.69
C GLY A 87 -10.76 31.99 36.72
N VAL A 88 -10.03 32.81 35.96
CA VAL A 88 -8.60 33.04 36.25
C VAL A 88 -8.36 34.53 36.54
N ASN A 89 -7.83 34.79 37.73
CA ASN A 89 -7.56 36.08 38.32
C ASN A 89 -6.33 36.72 37.63
N THR A 90 -6.47 37.95 37.14
CA THR A 90 -5.38 38.77 36.61
C THR A 90 -4.67 39.52 37.74
N ASN A 91 -3.52 39.00 38.19
CA ASN A 91 -2.54 39.84 38.88
C ASN A 91 -1.18 39.72 38.18
N TRP A 92 -0.88 40.75 37.38
CA TRP A 92 0.44 41.02 36.82
C TRP A 92 1.44 41.30 37.95
N ALA A 93 2.57 40.60 37.96
CA ALA A 93 3.75 40.96 38.75
C ALA A 93 4.71 41.78 37.87
N PRO A 94 5.15 42.99 38.29
CA PRO A 94 6.15 43.74 37.54
C PRO A 94 7.57 43.22 37.82
N VAL A 95 8.39 43.26 36.77
CA VAL A 95 9.84 43.05 36.82
C VAL A 95 10.52 44.21 37.57
N ALA A 96 11.35 43.90 38.56
CA ALA A 96 12.20 44.88 39.23
C ALA A 96 13.60 44.86 38.58
N ALA A 97 14.00 46.00 38.03
CA ALA A 97 15.38 46.30 37.69
C ALA A 97 16.14 46.72 38.96
N GLY A 98 17.35 46.19 39.12
CA GLY A 98 18.34 46.54 40.12
C GLY A 98 19.66 45.91 39.75
#